data_AF-A0A937PB11-F1
#
_entry.id   AF-A0A937PB11-F1
#
_cell.length_a   1.000
_cell.length_b   1.000
_cell.length_c   1.000
_cell.angle_alpha   90.00
_cell.angle_beta   90.00
_cell.angle_gamma   90.00
#
_symmetry.space_group_name_H-M   'P 1'
#
loop_
_entity.id
_entity.type
_entity.pdbx_description
1 polymer ?
#
loop_
_entity_poly.entity_id
_entity_poly.type
_entity_poly.pdbx_seq_one_letter_code
_entity_poly.pdbx_strand_id
1 'polypeptide(L)'
;AELVKVLVEDFNLKTEQFKLAVIGLRVESEHEDSCCVTIEPGPEIAGKQRQLEAEFLDRARQRVPKGFRPDYVRFAKIPTNFKGLVLISELRADYKKSLETQGLAIYS
;
A
#
# COMPACT_ATOMS: atom_id res chain seq x y z
N ALA A 1 6.17 -3.74 11.44
CA ALA A 1 6.71 -3.17 10.18
C ALA A 1 6.57 -1.65 10.24
N GLU A 2 7.57 -0.88 9.83
CA GLU A 2 7.61 0.60 10.01
C GLU A 2 6.37 1.33 9.43
N LEU A 3 5.86 0.89 8.28
CA LEU A 3 4.65 1.47 7.68
C LEU A 3 3.37 1.25 8.50
N VAL A 4 3.31 0.16 9.28
CA VAL A 4 2.19 -0.08 10.21
C VAL A 4 2.22 0.94 11.33
N LYS A 5 3.40 1.35 11.81
CA LYS A 5 3.53 2.37 12.86
C LYS A 5 3.00 3.72 12.39
N VAL A 6 3.18 4.08 11.12
CA VAL A 6 2.60 5.31 10.55
C VAL A 6 1.08 5.31 10.71
N LEU A 7 0.41 4.22 10.36
CA LEU A 7 -1.05 4.08 10.51
C LEU A 7 -1.49 4.11 11.97
N VAL A 8 -0.73 3.47 12.86
CA VAL A 8 -1.08 3.40 14.28
C VAL A 8 -0.84 4.73 14.99
N GLU A 9 0.34 5.34 14.82
CA GLU A 9 0.78 6.51 15.58
C GLU A 9 0.27 7.82 14.98
N ASP A 10 0.31 7.98 13.65
CA ASP A 10 -0.02 9.27 13.01
C ASP A 10 -1.50 9.36 12.63
N PHE A 11 -2.17 8.23 12.40
CA PHE A 11 -3.60 8.18 12.05
C PHE A 11 -4.51 7.60 13.14
N ASN A 12 -3.92 7.24 14.29
CA ASN A 12 -4.59 6.71 15.47
C ASN A 12 -5.49 5.50 15.11
N LEU A 13 -4.92 4.54 14.39
CA LEU A 13 -5.59 3.29 14.01
C LEU A 13 -5.10 2.13 14.89
N LYS A 14 -5.93 1.10 15.03
CA LYS A 14 -5.52 -0.18 15.62
C LYS A 14 -5.16 -1.17 14.53
N THR A 15 -4.26 -2.10 14.84
CA THR A 15 -3.78 -3.12 13.89
C THR A 15 -4.86 -4.04 13.36
N GLU A 16 -5.97 -4.19 14.08
CA GLU A 16 -7.11 -5.02 13.67
C GLU A 16 -8.05 -4.28 12.70
N GLN A 17 -7.92 -2.96 12.60
CA GLN A 17 -8.78 -2.11 11.77
C GLN A 17 -8.33 -2.02 10.31
N PHE A 18 -7.19 -2.62 9.96
CA PHE A 18 -6.68 -2.64 8.60
C PHE A 18 -5.80 -3.86 8.34
N LYS A 19 -5.55 -4.14 7.06
CA LYS A 19 -4.43 -4.97 6.63
C LYS A 19 -3.51 -4.14 5.75
N LEU A 20 -2.23 -4.47 5.75
CA LEU A 20 -1.22 -3.81 4.92
C LEU A 20 -0.37 -4.87 4.22
N ALA A 21 -0.19 -4.71 2.92
CA ALA A 21 0.73 -5.51 2.12
C ALA A 21 1.63 -4.60 1.29
N VAL A 22 2.86 -5.06 1.07
CA VAL A 22 3.88 -4.33 0.30
C VAL A 22 4.42 -5.24 -0.78
N ILE A 23 4.58 -4.71 -1.99
CA ILE A 23 5.23 -5.37 -3.13
C ILE A 23 6.18 -4.37 -3.81
N GLY A 24 7.21 -4.90 -4.47
CA GLY A 24 8.03 -4.13 -5.41
C GLY A 24 7.49 -4.26 -6.83
N LEU A 25 7.29 -3.16 -7.54
CA LEU A 25 6.96 -3.15 -8.98
C LEU A 25 7.83 -2.14 -9.71
N ARG A 26 8.23 -2.47 -10.94
CA ARG A 26 8.94 -1.57 -11.84
C ARG A 26 7.96 -0.56 -12.46
N VAL A 27 7.73 0.54 -11.76
CA VAL A 27 6.80 1.61 -12.18
C VAL A 27 7.62 2.76 -12.74
N GLU A 28 7.32 3.19 -13.96
CA GLU A 28 8.01 4.29 -14.67
C GLU A 28 9.53 4.12 -14.87
N SER A 29 10.11 3.01 -14.41
CA SER A 29 11.52 2.64 -14.54
C SER A 29 11.64 1.14 -14.83
N GLU A 30 12.51 0.75 -15.77
CA GLU A 30 12.78 -0.66 -16.10
C GLU A 30 13.75 -1.32 -15.11
N HIS A 31 14.54 -0.53 -14.38
CA HIS A 31 15.65 -1.03 -13.58
C HIS A 31 15.44 -0.93 -12.08
N GLU A 32 14.49 -0.10 -11.64
CA GLU A 32 14.23 0.17 -10.22
C GLU A 32 12.84 -0.31 -9.83
N ASP A 33 12.77 -1.02 -8.69
CA ASP A 33 11.49 -1.38 -8.08
C ASP A 33 11.01 -0.22 -7.21
N SER A 34 9.78 0.21 -7.47
CA SER A 34 9.01 1.10 -6.60
C SER A 34 8.36 0.32 -5.47
N CYS A 35 8.38 0.90 -4.27
CA CYS A 35 7.70 0.39 -3.09
C CYS A 35 6.19 0.68 -3.17
N CYS A 36 5.40 -0.34 -3.51
CA CYS A 36 3.96 -0.25 -3.69
C CYS A 36 3.21 -0.81 -2.48
N VAL A 37 2.42 0.03 -1.82
CA VAL A 37 1.69 -0.31 -0.59
C VAL A 37 0.19 -0.45 -0.86
N THR A 38 -0.38 -1.59 -0.48
CA THR A 38 -1.85 -1.76 -0.43
C THR A 38 -2.30 -1.74 1.01
N ILE A 39 -3.25 -0.85 1.31
CA ILE A 39 -3.94 -0.79 2.61
C ILE A 39 -5.37 -1.30 2.38
N GLU A 40 -5.75 -2.37 3.06
CA GLU A 40 -7.14 -2.81 3.10
C GLU A 40 -7.81 -2.21 4.35
N PRO A 41 -8.70 -1.21 4.20
CA PRO A 41 -9.40 -0.65 5.33
C PRO A 41 -10.46 -1.61 5.86
N GLY A 42 -10.53 -1.75 7.18
CA GLY A 42 -11.68 -2.36 7.85
C GLY A 42 -12.90 -1.41 7.86
N PRO A 43 -14.09 -1.93 8.16
CA PRO A 43 -15.33 -1.15 8.15
C PRO A 43 -15.27 0.11 9.03
N GLU A 44 -14.59 0.03 10.18
CA GLU A 44 -14.51 1.12 11.15
C GLU A 44 -13.72 2.34 10.68
N ILE A 45 -12.86 2.19 9.67
CA ILE A 45 -12.00 3.27 9.19
C ILE A 45 -12.37 3.75 7.78
N ALA A 46 -13.49 3.29 7.22
CA ALA A 46 -13.99 3.71 5.92
C ALA A 46 -14.17 5.24 5.84
N GLY A 47 -14.61 5.89 6.92
CA GLY A 47 -14.74 7.34 7.02
C GLY A 47 -13.41 8.11 6.98
N LYS A 48 -12.27 7.44 7.25
CA LYS A 48 -10.93 8.03 7.22
C LYS A 48 -10.21 7.81 5.89
N GLN A 49 -10.78 7.05 4.95
CA GLN A 49 -10.08 6.64 3.73
C GLN A 49 -9.55 7.83 2.92
N ARG A 50 -10.36 8.86 2.67
CA ARG A 50 -9.91 10.05 1.92
C ARG A 50 -8.74 10.77 2.60
N GLN A 51 -8.74 10.85 3.92
CA GLN A 51 -7.66 11.49 4.67
C GLN A 51 -6.37 10.66 4.53
N LEU A 52 -6.49 9.34 4.67
CA LEU A 52 -5.38 8.42 4.50
C LEU A 52 -4.80 8.50 3.08
N GLU A 53 -5.64 8.54 2.05
CA GLU A 53 -5.20 8.72 0.66
C GLU A 53 -4.44 10.02 0.44
N ALA A 54 -4.89 11.12 1.05
CA ALA A 54 -4.28 12.44 0.89
C ALA A 54 -2.95 12.60 1.65
N GLU A 55 -2.80 11.97 2.81
CA GLU A 55 -1.69 12.27 3.73
C GLU A 55 -0.67 11.12 3.90
N PHE A 56 -1.04 9.86 3.61
CA PHE A 56 -0.24 8.71 4.04
C PHE A 56 1.19 8.71 3.49
N LEU A 57 1.39 9.02 2.20
CA LEU A 57 2.73 9.02 1.60
C LEU A 57 3.64 10.06 2.26
N ASP A 58 3.13 11.25 2.54
CA ASP A 58 3.91 12.32 3.15
C ASP A 58 4.25 12.02 4.61
N ARG A 59 3.30 11.47 5.37
CA ARG A 59 3.57 10.98 6.74
C ARG A 59 4.61 9.88 6.73
N ALA A 60 4.48 8.90 5.84
CA ALA A 60 5.42 7.81 5.73
C ALA A 60 6.83 8.30 5.41
N ARG A 61 7.00 9.23 4.46
CA ARG A 61 8.30 9.81 4.10
C ARG A 61 9.03 10.48 5.27
N GLN A 62 8.29 11.07 6.20
CA GLN A 62 8.81 11.72 7.40
C GLN A 62 9.18 10.72 8.50
N ARG A 63 8.49 9.58 8.57
CA ARG A 63 8.64 8.59 9.65
C ARG A 63 9.60 7.46 9.34
N VAL A 64 9.63 6.98 8.09
CA VAL A 64 10.39 5.78 7.73
C VAL A 64 11.74 6.12 7.08
N PRO A 65 12.78 5.29 7.26
CA PRO A 65 14.07 5.50 6.61
C PRO A 65 13.93 5.49 5.08
N LYS A 66 14.85 6.16 4.36
CA LYS A 66 14.78 6.34 2.90
C LYS A 66 14.46 5.04 2.13
N GLY A 67 15.09 3.93 2.48
CA GLY A 67 14.89 2.63 1.81
C GLY A 67 13.56 1.93 2.08
N PHE A 68 12.71 2.46 2.97
CA PHE A 68 11.39 1.91 3.30
C PHE A 68 10.26 2.85 2.87
N ARG A 69 10.58 3.99 2.25
CA ARG A 69 9.56 4.98 1.86
C ARG A 69 8.68 4.38 0.77
N PRO A 70 7.35 4.51 0.91
CA PRO A 70 6.45 4.09 -0.15
C PRO A 70 6.51 5.10 -1.30
N ASP A 71 6.51 4.59 -2.52
CA ASP A 71 6.41 5.39 -3.74
C ASP A 71 4.95 5.53 -4.16
N TYR A 72 4.20 4.44 -4.04
CA TYR A 72 2.78 4.39 -4.37
C TYR A 72 1.99 3.77 -3.21
N VAL A 73 0.77 4.28 -3.02
CA VAL A 73 -0.22 3.71 -2.08
C VAL A 73 -1.56 3.53 -2.79
N ARG A 74 -2.28 2.46 -2.46
CA ARG A 74 -3.68 2.28 -2.84
C ARG A 74 -4.51 1.69 -1.70
N PHE A 75 -5.81 1.94 -1.75
CA PHE A 75 -6.79 1.34 -0.85
C PHE A 75 -7.61 0.29 -1.61
N ALA A 76 -7.43 -0.98 -1.24
CA ALA A 76 -8.06 -2.10 -1.93
C ALA A 76 -8.08 -3.34 -1.03
N LYS A 77 -8.88 -4.34 -1.42
CA LYS A 77 -8.83 -5.67 -0.80
C LYS A 77 -7.47 -6.33 -1.08
N ILE A 78 -6.90 -6.96 -0.06
CA ILE A 78 -5.68 -7.77 -0.22
C ILE A 78 -6.13 -9.21 -0.49
N PRO A 79 -5.81 -9.78 -1.67
CA PRO A 79 -6.21 -11.14 -2.00
C PRO A 79 -5.51 -12.12 -1.06
N THR A 80 -6.29 -13.04 -0.49
CA THR A 80 -5.78 -14.06 0.45
C THR A 80 -6.39 -15.41 0.13
N ASN A 81 -5.66 -16.49 0.41
CA ASN A 81 -6.23 -17.84 0.36
C ASN A 81 -7.13 -18.12 1.57
N PHE A 82 -7.71 -19.31 1.63
CA PHE A 82 -8.57 -19.75 2.74
C PHE A 82 -7.89 -19.77 4.12
N LYS A 83 -6.56 -19.69 4.18
CA LYS A 83 -5.77 -19.60 5.43
C LYS A 83 -5.42 -18.15 5.81
N GLY A 84 -5.87 -17.16 5.03
CA GLY A 84 -5.56 -15.75 5.23
C GLY A 84 -4.15 -15.35 4.78
N LEU A 85 -3.42 -16.21 4.06
CA LEU A 85 -2.11 -15.87 3.49
C LEU A 85 -2.29 -15.04 2.22
N VAL A 86 -1.50 -13.98 2.07
CA VAL A 86 -1.55 -13.08 0.91
C VAL A 86 -1.17 -13.82 -0.37
N LEU A 87 -2.01 -13.70 -1.39
CA LEU A 87 -1.77 -14.22 -2.74
C LEU A 87 -0.93 -13.19 -3.52
N ILE A 88 0.39 -13.28 -3.39
CA ILE A 88 1.33 -12.27 -3.91
C ILE A 88 1.19 -12.07 -5.43
N SER A 89 1.00 -13.14 -6.20
CA SER A 89 0.84 -13.04 -7.67
C SER A 89 -0.42 -12.26 -8.04
N GLU A 90 -1.54 -12.50 -7.36
CA GLU A 90 -2.80 -11.77 -7.56
C GLU A 90 -2.66 -10.32 -7.10
N LEU A 91 -2.05 -10.08 -5.93
CA LEU A 91 -1.81 -8.73 -5.43
C LEU A 91 -0.97 -7.91 -6.42
N ARG A 92 0.08 -8.49 -7.02
CA ARG A 92 0.90 -7.83 -8.06
C ARG A 92 0.07 -7.52 -9.31
N ALA A 93 -0.70 -8.48 -9.81
CA ALA A 93 -1.53 -8.29 -11.00
C ALA A 93 -2.57 -7.19 -10.79
N ASP A 94 -3.27 -7.21 -9.64
CA ASP A 94 -4.27 -6.20 -9.29
C ASP A 94 -3.64 -4.81 -9.14
N TYR A 95 -2.46 -4.72 -8.53
CA TYR A 95 -1.77 -3.44 -8.35
C TYR A 95 -1.30 -2.88 -9.68
N LYS A 96 -0.70 -3.71 -10.53
CA LYS A 96 -0.31 -3.34 -11.90
C LYS A 96 -1.49 -2.72 -12.66
N LYS A 97 -2.63 -3.42 -12.67
CA LYS A 97 -3.86 -2.91 -13.31
C LYS A 97 -4.33 -1.57 -12.75
N SER A 98 -4.22 -1.38 -11.43
CA SER A 98 -4.57 -0.12 -10.77
C SER A 98 -3.69 1.04 -11.23
N LEU A 99 -2.38 0.82 -11.38
CA LEU A 99 -1.43 1.85 -11.83
C LEU A 99 -1.60 2.14 -13.33
N GLU A 100 -1.81 1.12 -14.16
CA GLU A 100 -2.11 1.28 -15.59
C GLU A 100 -3.39 2.11 -15.80
N THR A 101 -4.41 1.93 -14.95
CA THR A 101 -5.64 2.74 -14.98
C THR A 101 -5.38 4.20 -14.64
N GLN A 102 -4.32 4.50 -13.87
CA GLN A 102 -3.86 5.86 -13.59
C GLN A 102 -2.95 6.42 -14.70
N GLY A 103 -2.70 5.66 -15.77
CA GLY A 103 -1.85 6.06 -16.89
C GLY A 103 -0.35 5.82 -16.69
N LEU A 104 0.03 5.05 -15.65
CA LEU A 104 1.44 4.79 -15.35
C LEU A 104 1.96 3.57 -16.12
N ALA A 105 3.19 3.68 -16.62
CA ALA A 105 3.87 2.58 -17.32
C ALA A 105 4.45 1.58 -16.32
N ILE A 106 4.23 0.28 -16.59
CA ILE A 106 4.71 -0.82 -15.74
C ILE A 106 5.58 -1.75 -16.56
N TYR A 107 6.81 -1.97 -16.11
CA TYR A 107 7.80 -2.81 -16.77
C TYR A 107 7.81 -4.22 -16.18
N SER A 108 8.30 -5.18 -16.96
CA SER A 108 8.31 -6.62 -16.62
C SER A 108 9.63 -7.02 -15.95
#